data_AF-A0A6I3ZLR2-F1
#
_entry.id   AF-A0A6I3ZLR2-F1
#
_cell.length_a   1.000
_cell.length_b   1.000
_cell.length_c   1.000
_cell.angle_alpha   90.00
_cell.angle_beta   90.00
_cell.angle_gamma   90.00
#
_symmetry.space_group_name_H-M   'P 1'
#
loop_
_entity.id
_entity.type
_entity.pdbx_description
1 polymer ?
#
loop_
_entity_poly.entity_id
_entity_poly.type
_entity_poly.pdbx_seq_one_letter_code
_entity_poly.pdbx_strand_id
1 'polypeptide(L)'
;MPDILAKLRRGKAGPQGPQAPDETNSNPSDAAGKEAGKDAATESAATAAGPKRQGPRARFGAWLSRPMTSFHLVIACAALLITLGLTMVLSASGVHSYDEDGSPWTIFAKQVLWTIIGLFAFYIALRLPISFIRRMALPAFVVSLVLIALVLIPGIGHLSNGARGWFVVAGFSMQPSELTKIAFAIWGSHLLATRRMQHAGLKELLFPLVPAAVLALGLIVAEPDLGQTVSVGIILLGLLWYAGLSLKIFATSLLAAVGAAAMLAVSAGYRSDRVRAWLDPDSDLLGIGYQSRQAKYALANGGMFGDGLGQGTAKFNYLPNAHNDFIFAIIGEELGFVGAVGMLCLFGLFAYTGMRIARRSVDPFLRLLTAATTLWVVGQVFINVGYVLGLLPVTGIQLPLISAGGTATATTLLLIGLIANAARHEPDAVAALRAGRDDRMNRILRLPPPVPYSPTNVDSGRDRRGRADKPVRKPAARQTKPANPAKPTKARATRQANRQEPPTRQRRADVPRRARRTEEPDRRTERRSEHGHRNPVPADGAGRRAGQNGDLKGHGRRDPRRSDPRVRTLEGHRYG
;
A
#
# COMPACT_ATOMS: atom_id res chain seq x y z
N MET A 1 -39.13 -46.40 -51.66
CA MET A 1 -39.67 -45.87 -52.92
C MET A 1 -38.72 -44.81 -53.46
N PRO A 2 -38.54 -44.72 -54.79
CA PRO A 2 -37.54 -43.86 -55.45
C PRO A 2 -38.21 -42.53 -55.94
N ASP A 3 -37.71 -41.71 -56.87
CA ASP A 3 -36.62 -41.86 -57.85
C ASP A 3 -36.14 -40.50 -58.45
N ILE A 4 -35.18 -40.56 -59.39
CA ILE A 4 -35.01 -39.71 -60.59
C ILE A 4 -35.10 -38.17 -60.42
N LEU A 5 -33.92 -37.52 -60.51
CA LEU A 5 -33.55 -36.47 -61.50
C LEU A 5 -32.15 -35.90 -61.13
N ALA A 6 -31.00 -36.48 -61.51
CA ALA A 6 -30.50 -36.94 -62.81
C ALA A 6 -30.05 -35.83 -63.80
N LYS A 7 -28.79 -35.37 -63.64
CA LYS A 7 -27.78 -35.04 -64.69
C LYS A 7 -26.43 -34.68 -64.00
N LEU A 8 -25.29 -35.34 -64.23
CA LEU A 8 -24.43 -35.38 -65.45
C LEU A 8 -23.78 -33.99 -65.74
N ARG A 9 -22.47 -33.79 -65.99
CA ARG A 9 -21.23 -34.59 -66.32
C ARG A 9 -20.03 -33.84 -65.66
N ARG A 10 -18.81 -34.34 -65.35
CA ARG A 10 -17.98 -35.59 -65.49
C ARG A 10 -17.23 -35.80 -64.12
N GLY A 11 -16.40 -36.81 -63.82
CA GLY A 11 -16.07 -38.10 -64.47
C GLY A 11 -14.78 -38.77 -63.91
N LYS A 12 -14.89 -40.07 -63.60
CA LYS A 12 -13.90 -41.17 -63.38
C LYS A 12 -12.46 -40.99 -63.95
N ALA A 13 -11.39 -41.64 -63.44
CA ALA A 13 -11.19 -42.59 -62.31
C ALA A 13 -9.67 -42.74 -61.94
N GLY A 14 -9.34 -43.51 -60.89
CA GLY A 14 -8.02 -44.15 -60.66
C GLY A 14 -8.06 -45.67 -60.97
N PRO A 15 -7.29 -46.57 -60.32
CA PRO A 15 -6.34 -46.37 -59.20
C PRO A 15 -5.02 -47.21 -59.28
N GLN A 16 -4.29 -47.33 -58.14
CA GLN A 16 -3.23 -48.32 -57.80
C GLN A 16 -1.77 -48.09 -58.29
N GLY A 17 -0.80 -48.59 -57.50
CA GLY A 17 0.65 -48.69 -57.77
C GLY A 17 1.10 -50.17 -57.64
N PRO A 18 2.31 -50.55 -57.11
CA PRO A 18 3.39 -49.76 -56.50
C PRO A 18 4.83 -50.18 -56.96
N GLN A 19 5.86 -49.99 -56.11
CA GLN A 19 7.24 -50.54 -56.15
C GLN A 19 8.38 -49.75 -56.86
N ALA A 20 9.61 -50.18 -56.59
CA ALA A 20 10.97 -49.64 -56.87
C ALA A 20 11.94 -50.86 -56.99
N PRO A 21 13.29 -50.78 -57.18
CA PRO A 21 14.22 -49.64 -57.12
C PRO A 21 15.21 -49.60 -58.33
N ASP A 22 16.53 -49.53 -58.07
CA ASP A 22 17.70 -49.71 -58.99
C ASP A 22 17.97 -48.63 -60.06
N GLU A 23 19.23 -48.35 -60.48
CA GLU A 23 20.55 -48.46 -59.83
C GLU A 23 21.61 -47.62 -60.61
N THR A 24 22.90 -47.77 -60.26
CA THR A 24 24.15 -47.39 -61.00
C THR A 24 24.64 -45.93 -61.02
N ASN A 25 25.91 -45.65 -61.33
CA ASN A 25 27.22 -46.19 -60.87
C ASN A 25 28.37 -45.33 -61.46
N SER A 26 29.42 -44.96 -60.70
CA SER A 26 30.84 -45.08 -61.11
C SER A 26 31.81 -44.37 -60.15
N ASN A 27 32.85 -45.11 -59.75
CA ASN A 27 34.14 -44.64 -59.21
C ASN A 27 35.23 -45.29 -60.11
N PRO A 28 36.47 -44.75 -60.25
CA PRO A 28 37.54 -45.00 -59.27
C PRO A 28 38.55 -43.79 -59.19
N SER A 29 39.74 -43.82 -58.57
CA SER A 29 40.54 -44.91 -57.97
C SER A 29 41.44 -44.46 -56.81
N ASP A 30 41.79 -45.44 -55.98
CA ASP A 30 43.06 -45.71 -55.27
C ASP A 30 44.35 -44.97 -55.72
N ALA A 31 45.40 -44.82 -54.90
CA ALA A 31 45.56 -44.99 -53.44
C ALA A 31 46.93 -44.47 -52.95
N ALA A 32 47.04 -44.09 -51.67
CA ALA A 32 48.23 -44.17 -50.80
C ALA A 32 47.87 -43.60 -49.43
N GLY A 33 48.35 -44.19 -48.32
CA GLY A 33 48.03 -43.69 -46.97
C GLY A 33 49.19 -43.78 -45.99
N LYS A 34 49.09 -43.01 -44.89
CA LYS A 34 49.74 -43.29 -43.60
C LYS A 34 49.24 -42.37 -42.47
N GLU A 35 49.14 -42.97 -41.28
CA GLU A 35 49.42 -42.37 -39.95
C GLU A 35 48.82 -40.98 -39.59
N ALA A 36 47.61 -40.97 -38.98
CA ALA A 36 47.27 -40.08 -37.84
C ALA A 36 45.89 -40.43 -37.22
N GLY A 37 45.83 -41.37 -36.27
CA GLY A 37 44.60 -41.66 -35.52
C GLY A 37 44.33 -40.61 -34.44
N LYS A 38 43.26 -39.82 -34.59
CA LYS A 38 42.84 -38.80 -33.63
C LYS A 38 41.33 -38.86 -33.31
N ASP A 39 41.03 -38.65 -32.04
CA ASP A 39 39.94 -37.79 -31.55
C ASP A 39 38.54 -37.96 -32.21
N ALA A 40 38.04 -39.19 -32.34
CA ALA A 40 36.72 -39.50 -32.92
C ALA A 40 35.91 -40.54 -32.10
N ALA A 41 35.68 -40.27 -30.81
CA ALA A 41 34.89 -41.13 -29.91
C ALA A 41 34.05 -40.31 -28.91
N THR A 42 33.34 -39.30 -29.41
CA THR A 42 32.50 -38.38 -28.61
C THR A 42 31.08 -38.94 -28.38
N GLU A 43 30.38 -38.39 -27.38
CA GLU A 43 28.91 -38.28 -27.36
C GLU A 43 28.05 -39.56 -27.26
N SER A 44 28.34 -40.44 -26.28
CA SER A 44 27.29 -41.31 -25.70
C SER A 44 27.43 -41.57 -24.19
N ALA A 45 27.67 -40.51 -23.41
CA ALA A 45 27.80 -40.60 -21.94
C ALA A 45 27.19 -39.40 -21.17
N ALA A 46 26.31 -38.62 -21.81
CA ALA A 46 25.59 -37.52 -21.15
C ALA A 46 24.31 -38.02 -20.46
N THR A 47 24.46 -38.85 -19.43
CA THR A 47 23.35 -39.51 -18.71
C THR A 47 22.30 -38.49 -18.27
N ALA A 48 21.02 -38.75 -18.60
CA ALA A 48 19.95 -37.77 -18.51
C ALA A 48 19.78 -37.18 -17.09
N ALA A 49 20.18 -35.92 -16.93
CA ALA A 49 19.87 -35.12 -15.75
C ALA A 49 18.37 -34.79 -15.73
N GLY A 50 17.57 -35.74 -15.24
CA GLY A 50 16.11 -35.63 -15.14
C GLY A 50 15.67 -34.31 -14.48
N PRO A 51 14.51 -33.76 -14.88
CA PRO A 51 14.15 -32.38 -14.58
C PRO A 51 14.17 -32.10 -13.08
N LYS A 52 15.22 -31.38 -12.63
CA LYS A 52 15.45 -31.06 -11.21
C LYS A 52 14.15 -30.56 -10.61
N ARG A 53 13.56 -31.32 -9.67
CA ARG A 53 12.26 -31.02 -9.06
C ARG A 53 12.31 -29.68 -8.35
N GLN A 54 12.00 -28.60 -9.08
CA GLN A 54 12.01 -27.24 -8.56
C GLN A 54 11.06 -27.18 -7.35
N GLY A 55 11.62 -26.90 -6.18
CA GLY A 55 10.85 -26.78 -4.94
C GLY A 55 9.86 -25.61 -5.00
N PRO A 56 8.86 -25.55 -4.09
CA PRO A 56 7.79 -24.54 -4.15
C PRO A 56 8.30 -23.10 -4.28
N ARG A 57 9.36 -22.74 -3.55
CA ARG A 57 10.01 -21.41 -3.63
C ARG A 57 10.59 -21.09 -5.01
N ALA A 58 11.18 -22.07 -5.70
CA ALA A 58 11.71 -21.88 -7.05
C ALA A 58 10.59 -21.73 -8.09
N ARG A 59 9.52 -22.52 -7.99
CA ARG A 59 8.32 -22.39 -8.84
C ARG A 59 7.64 -21.04 -8.64
N PHE A 60 7.49 -20.60 -7.39
CA PHE A 60 6.92 -19.29 -7.05
C PHE A 60 7.78 -18.15 -7.60
N GLY A 61 9.11 -18.23 -7.45
CA GLY A 61 10.05 -17.29 -8.07
C GLY A 61 9.92 -17.22 -9.60
N ALA A 62 9.85 -18.37 -10.28
CA ALA A 62 9.67 -18.45 -11.73
C ALA A 62 8.29 -17.97 -12.23
N TRP A 63 7.27 -17.96 -11.37
CA TRP A 63 5.98 -17.34 -11.66
C TRP A 63 6.01 -15.82 -11.40
N LEU A 64 6.66 -15.39 -10.32
CA LEU A 64 6.95 -13.97 -10.03
C LEU A 64 7.76 -13.31 -11.15
N SER A 65 8.71 -14.01 -11.76
CA SER A 65 9.57 -13.48 -12.82
C SER A 65 8.90 -13.36 -14.20
N ARG A 66 7.64 -13.78 -14.37
CA ARG A 66 6.95 -13.61 -15.66
C ARG A 66 6.61 -12.11 -15.90
N PRO A 67 6.73 -11.61 -17.15
CA PRO A 67 6.54 -10.19 -17.46
C PRO A 67 5.20 -9.57 -17.03
N MET A 68 4.10 -10.31 -17.17
CA MET A 68 2.75 -9.82 -16.87
C MET A 68 2.31 -10.03 -15.41
N THR A 69 3.13 -10.63 -14.54
CA THR A 69 2.67 -11.03 -13.18
C THR A 69 2.30 -9.84 -12.32
N SER A 70 2.97 -8.69 -12.45
CA SER A 70 2.61 -7.45 -11.72
C SER A 70 1.19 -6.99 -12.07
N PHE A 71 0.85 -6.97 -13.37
CA PHE A 71 -0.46 -6.56 -13.87
C PHE A 71 -1.58 -7.49 -13.40
N HIS A 72 -1.36 -8.81 -13.49
CA HIS A 72 -2.32 -9.80 -12.99
C HIS A 72 -2.51 -9.73 -11.47
N LEU A 73 -1.45 -9.50 -10.70
CA LEU A 73 -1.54 -9.38 -9.25
C LEU A 73 -2.38 -8.16 -8.83
N VAL A 74 -2.21 -7.00 -9.48
CA VAL A 74 -3.05 -5.82 -9.19
C VAL A 74 -4.52 -6.09 -9.50
N ILE A 75 -4.82 -6.69 -10.66
CA ILE A 75 -6.20 -7.02 -11.05
C ILE A 75 -6.82 -8.05 -10.10
N ALA A 76 -6.07 -9.08 -9.71
CA ALA A 76 -6.53 -10.09 -8.76
C ALA A 76 -6.79 -9.49 -7.37
N CYS A 77 -5.89 -8.64 -6.85
CA CYS A 77 -6.11 -7.94 -5.59
C CYS A 77 -7.35 -7.04 -5.65
N ALA A 78 -7.50 -6.26 -6.73
CA ALA A 78 -8.66 -5.39 -6.93
C ALA A 78 -9.97 -6.20 -6.97
N ALA A 79 -10.05 -7.25 -7.79
CA ALA A 79 -11.25 -8.07 -7.91
C ALA A 79 -11.65 -8.75 -6.58
N LEU A 80 -10.67 -9.30 -5.85
CA LEU A 80 -10.91 -9.92 -4.55
C LEU A 80 -11.35 -8.90 -3.49
N LEU A 81 -10.73 -7.71 -3.46
CA LEU A 81 -11.13 -6.63 -2.55
C LEU A 81 -12.54 -6.12 -2.88
N ILE A 82 -12.88 -5.87 -4.14
CA ILE A 82 -14.24 -5.44 -4.56
C ILE A 82 -15.28 -6.50 -4.17
N THR A 83 -14.99 -7.78 -4.42
CA THR A 83 -15.93 -8.88 -4.11
C THR A 83 -16.15 -9.01 -2.60
N LEU A 84 -15.08 -8.94 -1.80
CA LEU A 84 -15.17 -8.93 -0.34
C LEU A 84 -15.94 -7.70 0.15
N GLY A 85 -15.62 -6.50 -0.35
CA GLY A 85 -16.29 -5.25 0.00
C GLY A 85 -17.78 -5.27 -0.29
N LEU A 86 -18.20 -5.65 -1.50
CA LEU A 86 -19.62 -5.76 -1.85
C LEU A 86 -20.35 -6.80 -0.97
N THR A 87 -19.71 -7.92 -0.65
CA THR A 87 -20.28 -8.94 0.24
C THR A 87 -20.46 -8.41 1.66
N MET A 88 -19.46 -7.72 2.21
CA MET A 88 -19.52 -7.18 3.57
C MET A 88 -20.42 -5.96 3.70
N VAL A 89 -20.48 -5.08 2.69
CA VAL A 89 -21.44 -3.97 2.64
C VAL A 89 -22.87 -4.51 2.59
N LEU A 90 -23.15 -5.51 1.75
CA LEU A 90 -24.46 -6.17 1.71
C LEU A 90 -24.82 -6.75 3.09
N SER A 91 -23.89 -7.45 3.73
CA SER A 91 -24.11 -8.03 5.05
C SER A 91 -24.36 -6.99 6.14
N ALA A 92 -23.63 -5.86 6.11
CA ALA A 92 -23.69 -4.80 7.12
C ALA A 92 -24.83 -3.77 6.90
N SER A 93 -25.28 -3.55 5.65
CA SER A 93 -26.30 -2.54 5.35
C SER A 93 -27.73 -3.05 5.44
N GLY A 94 -27.95 -4.37 5.33
CA GLY A 94 -29.28 -4.98 5.22
C GLY A 94 -30.23 -4.75 6.39
N VAL A 95 -29.71 -4.33 7.56
CA VAL A 95 -30.54 -3.97 8.74
C VAL A 95 -30.86 -2.48 8.77
N HIS A 96 -29.86 -1.60 8.72
CA HIS A 96 -30.04 -0.13 8.77
C HIS A 96 -31.08 0.39 7.75
N SER A 97 -31.07 -0.14 6.52
CA SER A 97 -31.98 0.30 5.46
C SER A 97 -33.44 -0.20 5.60
N TYR A 98 -33.78 -0.91 6.68
CA TYR A 98 -35.17 -1.25 7.03
C TYR A 98 -35.86 -0.12 7.80
N ASP A 99 -35.13 0.60 8.67
CA ASP A 99 -35.70 1.58 9.61
C ASP A 99 -35.89 2.99 9.01
N GLU A 100 -35.03 3.41 8.07
CA GLU A 100 -35.02 4.80 7.53
C GLU A 100 -35.53 4.93 6.08
N ASP A 101 -34.99 4.11 5.16
CA ASP A 101 -35.21 4.23 3.70
C ASP A 101 -36.38 3.35 3.19
N GLY A 102 -36.97 2.49 4.05
CA GLY A 102 -38.06 1.58 3.70
C GLY A 102 -37.70 0.45 2.72
N SER A 103 -36.41 0.24 2.43
CA SER A 103 -35.94 -0.82 1.52
C SER A 103 -34.48 -1.20 1.85
N PRO A 104 -34.22 -2.44 2.34
CA PRO A 104 -32.88 -2.94 2.71
C PRO A 104 -31.75 -2.79 1.67
N TRP A 105 -32.11 -2.47 0.43
CA TRP A 105 -31.22 -2.48 -0.73
C TRP A 105 -30.64 -1.12 -1.10
N THR A 106 -31.08 0.00 -0.49
CA THR A 106 -30.68 1.33 -0.98
C THR A 106 -29.17 1.59 -0.86
N ILE A 107 -28.56 1.29 0.30
CA ILE A 107 -27.11 1.46 0.52
C ILE A 107 -26.31 0.53 -0.41
N PHE A 108 -26.71 -0.75 -0.51
CA PHE A 108 -26.04 -1.72 -1.37
C PHE A 108 -26.15 -1.34 -2.86
N ALA A 109 -27.33 -0.93 -3.34
CA ALA A 109 -27.54 -0.49 -4.72
C ALA A 109 -26.72 0.78 -5.05
N LYS A 110 -26.66 1.74 -4.12
CA LYS A 110 -25.77 2.92 -4.22
C LYS A 110 -24.30 2.47 -4.33
N GLN A 111 -23.83 1.54 -3.50
CA GLN A 111 -22.45 1.02 -3.54
C GLN A 111 -22.13 0.23 -4.82
N VAL A 112 -23.06 -0.59 -5.33
CA VAL A 112 -22.92 -1.30 -6.62
C VAL A 112 -22.83 -0.32 -7.79
N LEU A 113 -23.69 0.70 -7.82
CA LEU A 113 -23.65 1.77 -8.83
C LEU A 113 -22.31 2.51 -8.84
N TRP A 114 -21.82 2.91 -7.67
CA TRP A 114 -20.50 3.54 -7.54
C TRP A 114 -19.33 2.61 -7.88
N THR A 115 -19.47 1.30 -7.62
CA THR A 115 -18.50 0.29 -8.06
C THR A 115 -18.47 0.15 -9.58
N ILE A 116 -19.62 0.20 -10.26
CA ILE A 116 -19.71 0.20 -11.73
C ILE A 116 -19.05 1.46 -12.32
N ILE A 117 -19.35 2.65 -11.76
CA ILE A 117 -18.71 3.91 -12.13
C ILE A 117 -17.18 3.82 -11.94
N GLY A 118 -16.74 3.23 -10.83
CA GLY A 118 -15.33 2.99 -10.53
C GLY A 118 -14.64 2.00 -11.48
N LEU A 119 -15.30 0.92 -11.86
CA LEU A 119 -14.79 -0.04 -12.85
C LEU A 119 -14.65 0.59 -14.25
N PHE A 120 -15.58 1.49 -14.62
CA PHE A 120 -15.45 2.29 -15.83
C PHE A 120 -14.28 3.28 -15.75
N ALA A 121 -14.09 3.95 -14.60
CA ALA A 121 -12.95 4.83 -14.36
C ALA A 121 -11.60 4.08 -14.36
N PHE A 122 -11.53 2.89 -13.76
CA PHE A 122 -10.40 1.95 -13.81
C PHE A 122 -10.04 1.59 -15.26
N TYR A 123 -11.04 1.26 -16.08
CA TYR A 123 -10.88 0.90 -17.48
C TYR A 123 -10.43 2.09 -18.36
N ILE A 124 -10.89 3.30 -18.06
CA ILE A 124 -10.37 4.53 -18.67
C ILE A 124 -8.89 4.72 -18.28
N ALA A 125 -8.54 4.64 -17.00
CA ALA A 125 -7.17 4.79 -16.53
C ALA A 125 -6.19 3.76 -17.11
N LEU A 126 -6.66 2.54 -17.43
CA LEU A 126 -5.89 1.52 -18.16
C LEU A 126 -5.61 1.87 -19.64
N ARG A 127 -6.45 2.73 -20.24
CA ARG A 127 -6.40 3.11 -21.66
C ARG A 127 -5.76 4.47 -21.91
N LEU A 128 -5.78 5.38 -20.93
CA LEU A 128 -5.16 6.70 -21.06
C LEU A 128 -3.64 6.56 -21.31
N PRO A 129 -3.08 7.23 -22.34
CA PRO A 129 -1.64 7.23 -22.58
C PRO A 129 -0.94 8.08 -21.52
N ILE A 130 0.24 7.63 -21.06
CA ILE A 130 0.99 8.26 -19.98
C ILE A 130 1.34 9.73 -20.28
N SER A 131 1.51 10.08 -21.57
CA SER A 131 1.70 11.46 -22.04
C SER A 131 0.49 12.38 -21.79
N PHE A 132 -0.73 11.86 -21.91
CA PHE A 132 -1.96 12.61 -21.59
C PHE A 132 -2.11 12.80 -20.08
N ILE A 133 -1.88 11.74 -19.29
CA ILE A 133 -1.94 11.79 -17.82
C ILE A 133 -0.97 12.85 -17.28
N ARG A 134 0.26 12.91 -17.82
CA ARG A 134 1.25 13.96 -17.50
C ARG A 134 0.77 15.36 -17.92
N ARG A 135 0.27 15.52 -19.16
CA ARG A 135 -0.21 16.82 -19.68
C ARG A 135 -1.38 17.38 -18.86
N MET A 136 -2.28 16.51 -18.41
CA MET A 136 -3.44 16.88 -17.59
C MET A 136 -3.12 17.01 -16.10
N ALA A 137 -1.90 16.69 -15.65
CA ALA A 137 -1.55 16.65 -14.23
C ALA A 137 -1.78 17.99 -13.51
N LEU A 138 -1.25 19.10 -14.05
CA LEU A 138 -1.47 20.44 -13.48
C LEU A 138 -2.92 20.93 -13.69
N PRO A 139 -3.53 20.86 -14.90
CA PRO A 139 -4.93 21.22 -15.09
C PRO A 139 -5.90 20.50 -14.16
N ALA A 140 -5.77 19.17 -14.01
CA ALA A 140 -6.63 18.39 -13.13
C ALA A 140 -6.47 18.78 -11.66
N PHE A 141 -5.25 19.06 -11.21
CA PHE A 141 -5.00 19.51 -9.83
C PHE A 141 -5.57 20.91 -9.58
N VAL A 142 -5.39 21.87 -10.49
CA VAL A 142 -5.99 23.21 -10.40
C VAL A 142 -7.52 23.13 -10.38
N VAL A 143 -8.13 22.34 -11.28
CA VAL A 143 -9.58 22.11 -11.29
C VAL A 143 -10.06 21.48 -9.97
N SER A 144 -9.32 20.51 -9.41
CA SER A 144 -9.69 19.86 -8.15
C SER A 144 -9.62 20.82 -6.94
N LEU A 145 -8.65 21.75 -6.92
CA LEU A 145 -8.59 22.82 -5.92
C LEU A 145 -9.77 23.80 -6.06
N VAL A 146 -10.14 24.17 -7.30
CA VAL A 146 -11.33 25.00 -7.55
C VAL A 146 -12.61 24.30 -7.10
N LEU A 147 -12.74 22.98 -7.31
CA LEU A 147 -13.90 22.21 -6.83
C LEU A 147 -13.98 22.15 -5.30
N ILE A 148 -12.85 22.07 -4.57
CA ILE A 148 -12.88 22.21 -3.10
C ILE A 148 -13.27 23.63 -2.71
N ALA A 149 -12.63 24.66 -3.29
CA ALA A 149 -12.97 26.06 -2.98
C ALA A 149 -14.46 26.37 -3.22
N LEU A 150 -15.06 25.74 -4.23
CA LEU A 150 -16.48 25.83 -4.56
C LEU A 150 -17.38 25.06 -3.58
N VAL A 151 -16.97 23.88 -3.07
CA VAL A 151 -17.77 23.11 -2.11
C VAL A 151 -17.82 23.74 -0.71
N LEU A 152 -16.85 24.59 -0.36
CA LEU A 152 -16.91 25.36 0.90
C LEU A 152 -18.05 26.40 0.91
N ILE A 153 -18.55 26.83 -0.25
CA ILE A 153 -19.55 27.89 -0.39
C ILE A 153 -20.94 27.40 0.09
N PRO A 154 -21.59 28.11 1.04
CA PRO A 154 -22.96 27.82 1.44
C PRO A 154 -23.93 27.81 0.25
N GLY A 155 -24.81 26.81 0.19
CA GLY A 155 -25.78 26.64 -0.90
C GLY A 155 -25.24 25.92 -2.14
N ILE A 156 -23.93 25.72 -2.27
CA ILE A 156 -23.34 24.84 -3.31
C ILE A 156 -22.86 23.53 -2.68
N GLY A 157 -22.13 23.60 -1.57
CA GLY A 157 -21.76 22.41 -0.80
C GLY A 157 -22.81 22.00 0.23
N HIS A 158 -23.15 20.71 0.23
CA HIS A 158 -23.98 20.07 1.22
C HIS A 158 -23.20 19.90 2.54
N LEU A 159 -23.84 20.25 3.66
CA LEU A 159 -23.33 20.01 5.01
C LEU A 159 -23.78 18.61 5.46
N SER A 160 -22.87 17.78 5.98
CA SER A 160 -23.19 16.47 6.56
C SER A 160 -22.20 16.15 7.67
N ASN A 161 -22.66 15.64 8.81
CA ASN A 161 -21.82 15.33 9.98
C ASN A 161 -20.90 16.49 10.42
N GLY A 162 -21.38 17.74 10.29
CA GLY A 162 -20.62 18.96 10.59
C GLY A 162 -19.56 19.37 9.54
N ALA A 163 -19.38 18.59 8.47
CA ALA A 163 -18.43 18.84 7.38
C ALA A 163 -19.16 19.32 6.11
N ARG A 164 -18.66 20.37 5.44
CA ARG A 164 -19.15 20.79 4.11
C ARG A 164 -18.10 20.44 3.05
N GLY A 165 -18.22 19.22 2.52
CA GLY A 165 -17.29 18.67 1.54
C GLY A 165 -17.95 17.96 0.35
N TRP A 166 -19.29 17.99 0.23
CA TRP A 166 -20.02 17.19 -0.76
C TRP A 166 -20.86 18.06 -1.71
N PHE A 167 -20.75 17.85 -3.02
CA PHE A 167 -21.78 18.26 -3.97
C PHE A 167 -22.86 17.18 -4.03
N VAL A 168 -24.14 17.57 -3.97
CA VAL A 168 -25.28 16.64 -4.08
C VAL A 168 -26.18 17.09 -5.21
N VAL A 169 -26.30 16.27 -6.26
CA VAL A 169 -27.08 16.59 -7.48
C VAL A 169 -27.89 15.37 -7.87
N ALA A 170 -29.22 15.50 -7.95
CA ALA A 170 -30.15 14.45 -8.37
C ALA A 170 -29.94 13.08 -7.66
N GLY A 171 -29.63 13.10 -6.36
CA GLY A 171 -29.35 11.90 -5.55
C GLY A 171 -27.92 11.37 -5.62
N PHE A 172 -27.05 11.92 -6.48
CA PHE A 172 -25.62 11.60 -6.52
C PHE A 172 -24.82 12.54 -5.63
N SER A 173 -24.09 11.98 -4.67
CA SER A 173 -23.18 12.70 -3.76
C SER A 173 -21.72 12.56 -4.21
N MET A 174 -21.00 13.67 -4.37
CA MET A 174 -19.61 13.70 -4.84
C MET A 174 -18.72 14.55 -3.91
N GLN A 175 -17.67 13.94 -3.33
CA GLN A 175 -16.66 14.64 -2.52
C GLN A 175 -15.46 15.08 -3.41
N PRO A 176 -15.15 16.39 -3.53
CA PRO A 176 -14.03 16.86 -4.36
C PRO A 176 -12.64 16.48 -3.84
N SER A 177 -12.48 16.39 -2.52
CA SER A 177 -11.24 15.99 -1.85
C SER A 177 -10.73 14.61 -2.32
N GLU A 178 -11.63 13.68 -2.67
CA GLU A 178 -11.28 12.39 -3.30
C GLU A 178 -10.56 12.54 -4.65
N LEU A 179 -11.04 13.44 -5.52
CA LEU A 179 -10.34 13.75 -6.78
C LEU A 179 -9.04 14.52 -6.52
N THR A 180 -9.03 15.45 -5.56
CA THR A 180 -7.84 16.25 -5.25
C THR A 180 -6.66 15.40 -4.78
N LYS A 181 -6.90 14.34 -3.99
CA LYS A 181 -5.86 13.35 -3.63
C LYS A 181 -5.21 12.73 -4.87
N ILE A 182 -6.01 12.27 -5.83
CA ILE A 182 -5.50 11.65 -7.07
C ILE A 182 -4.78 12.68 -7.95
N ALA A 183 -5.38 13.85 -8.13
CA ALA A 183 -4.80 14.91 -8.95
C ALA A 183 -3.47 15.41 -8.36
N PHE A 184 -3.38 15.57 -7.03
CA PHE A 184 -2.16 15.90 -6.31
C PHE A 184 -1.10 14.78 -6.42
N ALA A 185 -1.48 13.50 -6.30
CA ALA A 185 -0.55 12.38 -6.48
C ALA A 185 0.04 12.34 -7.91
N ILE A 186 -0.79 12.56 -8.94
CA ILE A 186 -0.35 12.65 -10.35
C ILE A 186 0.54 13.88 -10.55
N TRP A 187 0.09 15.06 -10.11
CA TRP A 187 0.81 16.32 -10.28
C TRP A 187 2.15 16.35 -9.56
N GLY A 188 2.18 15.99 -8.28
CA GLY A 188 3.40 15.89 -7.48
C GLY A 188 4.40 14.90 -8.07
N SER A 189 3.93 13.74 -8.54
CA SER A 189 4.78 12.77 -9.25
C SER A 189 5.35 13.32 -10.56
N HIS A 190 4.55 14.05 -11.35
CA HIS A 190 5.02 14.64 -12.60
C HIS A 190 6.03 15.77 -12.36
N LEU A 191 5.73 16.66 -11.42
CA LEU A 191 6.59 17.75 -10.98
C LEU A 191 7.95 17.21 -10.49
N LEU A 192 7.93 16.29 -9.52
CA LEU A 192 9.14 15.71 -8.94
C LEU A 192 9.95 14.93 -9.96
N ALA A 193 9.33 14.13 -10.83
CA ALA A 193 10.04 13.45 -11.92
C ALA A 193 10.77 14.46 -12.83
N THR A 194 10.08 15.52 -13.25
CA THR A 194 10.62 16.53 -14.18
C THR A 194 11.74 17.35 -13.56
N ARG A 195 11.55 17.85 -12.33
CA ARG A 195 12.58 18.61 -11.59
C ARG A 195 13.81 17.76 -11.27
N ARG A 196 13.61 16.49 -10.88
CA ARG A 196 14.72 15.56 -10.60
C ARG A 196 15.54 15.22 -11.85
N MET A 197 14.92 15.10 -13.02
CA MET A 197 15.63 14.97 -14.31
C MET A 197 16.45 16.23 -14.65
N GLN A 198 15.91 17.42 -14.35
CA GLN A 198 16.62 18.70 -14.53
C GLN A 198 17.86 18.86 -13.62
N HIS A 199 18.07 17.94 -12.65
CA HIS A 199 19.06 18.04 -11.56
C HIS A 199 18.79 19.24 -10.63
N ALA A 200 17.51 19.64 -10.53
CA ALA A 200 17.07 20.77 -9.73
C ALA A 200 17.45 20.60 -8.25
N GLY A 201 17.88 21.69 -7.61
CA GLY A 201 18.25 21.71 -6.21
C GLY A 201 17.08 21.38 -5.29
N LEU A 202 17.38 20.97 -4.06
CA LEU A 202 16.37 20.60 -3.05
C LEU A 202 15.26 21.65 -2.90
N LYS A 203 15.63 22.94 -2.87
CA LYS A 203 14.70 24.06 -2.77
C LYS A 203 13.75 24.13 -3.98
N GLU A 204 14.22 23.79 -5.18
CA GLU A 204 13.41 23.82 -6.42
C GLU A 204 12.44 22.64 -6.54
N LEU A 205 12.66 21.54 -5.81
CA LEU A 205 11.68 20.46 -5.66
C LEU A 205 10.60 20.85 -4.64
N LEU A 206 11.00 21.45 -3.51
CA LEU A 206 10.11 21.81 -2.41
C LEU A 206 9.27 23.06 -2.68
N PHE A 207 9.86 24.12 -3.25
CA PHE A 207 9.20 25.42 -3.46
C PHE A 207 7.90 25.34 -4.31
N PRO A 208 7.79 24.53 -5.38
CA PRO A 208 6.50 24.32 -6.03
C PRO A 208 5.60 23.34 -5.26
N LEU A 209 6.14 22.25 -4.73
CA LEU A 209 5.34 21.15 -4.15
C LEU A 209 4.69 21.52 -2.80
N VAL A 210 5.43 22.16 -1.90
CA VAL A 210 4.98 22.41 -0.52
C VAL A 210 3.85 23.45 -0.46
N PRO A 211 3.92 24.63 -1.12
CA PRO A 211 2.81 25.59 -1.11
C PRO A 211 1.54 25.03 -1.75
N ALA A 212 1.67 24.23 -2.82
CA ALA A 212 0.55 23.53 -3.43
C ALA A 212 -0.10 22.50 -2.48
N ALA A 213 0.72 21.75 -1.74
CA ALA A 213 0.24 20.82 -0.71
C ALA A 213 -0.41 21.55 0.47
N VAL A 214 0.17 22.67 0.92
CA VAL A 214 -0.38 23.52 1.99
C VAL A 214 -1.70 24.17 1.57
N LEU A 215 -1.85 24.59 0.31
CA LEU A 215 -3.11 25.08 -0.23
C LEU A 215 -4.18 23.98 -0.26
N ALA A 216 -3.84 22.78 -0.74
CA ALA A 216 -4.76 21.64 -0.74
C ALA A 216 -5.19 21.25 0.69
N LEU A 217 -4.22 21.14 1.61
CA LEU A 217 -4.46 20.82 3.03
C LEU A 217 -5.27 21.91 3.73
N GLY A 218 -4.96 23.19 3.51
CA GLY A 218 -5.68 24.31 4.13
C GLY A 218 -7.14 24.38 3.72
N LEU A 219 -7.44 24.11 2.44
CA LEU A 219 -8.80 24.04 1.93
C LEU A 219 -9.56 22.82 2.50
N ILE A 220 -8.94 21.64 2.60
CA ILE A 220 -9.58 20.44 3.19
C ILE A 220 -9.76 20.59 4.71
N VAL A 221 -8.82 21.24 5.40
CA VAL A 221 -8.97 21.57 6.83
C VAL A 221 -10.13 22.54 7.08
N ALA A 222 -10.55 23.31 6.06
CA ALA A 222 -11.77 24.12 6.07
C ALA A 222 -13.05 23.37 5.68
N GLU A 223 -12.99 22.11 5.20
CA GLU A 223 -14.14 21.20 5.04
C GLU A 223 -14.57 20.54 6.38
N PRO A 224 -14.04 20.96 7.55
CA PRO A 224 -13.74 20.11 8.71
C PRO A 224 -13.05 18.73 8.56
N ASP A 225 -12.85 18.18 7.36
CA ASP A 225 -12.46 16.77 7.16
C ASP A 225 -11.02 16.42 7.60
N LEU A 226 -10.90 15.62 8.67
CA LEU A 226 -9.61 15.11 9.17
C LEU A 226 -9.06 13.94 8.35
N GLY A 227 -9.93 13.03 7.89
CA GLY A 227 -9.53 11.82 7.17
C GLY A 227 -8.92 12.12 5.81
N GLN A 228 -9.49 13.09 5.10
CA GLN A 228 -8.96 13.60 3.84
C GLN A 228 -7.67 14.40 4.04
N THR A 229 -7.59 15.22 5.10
CA THR A 229 -6.37 15.95 5.50
C THR A 229 -5.20 15.00 5.72
N VAL A 230 -5.40 13.95 6.55
CA VAL A 230 -4.37 12.93 6.81
C VAL A 230 -4.00 12.16 5.55
N SER A 231 -4.98 11.83 4.70
CA SER A 231 -4.75 11.14 3.42
C SER A 231 -3.84 11.95 2.48
N VAL A 232 -4.08 13.26 2.31
CA VAL A 232 -3.19 14.16 1.54
C VAL A 232 -1.80 14.26 2.19
N GLY A 233 -1.72 14.28 3.52
CA GLY A 233 -0.45 14.21 4.26
C GLY A 233 0.38 12.97 3.92
N ILE A 234 -0.24 11.79 3.85
CA ILE A 234 0.44 10.53 3.46
C ILE A 234 0.93 10.60 2.02
N ILE A 235 0.15 11.16 1.09
CA ILE A 235 0.56 11.34 -0.31
C ILE A 235 1.78 12.26 -0.38
N LEU A 236 1.76 13.41 0.32
CA LEU A 236 2.90 14.33 0.39
C LEU A 236 4.15 13.64 0.94
N LEU A 237 4.05 12.98 2.11
CA LEU A 237 5.17 12.28 2.73
C LEU A 237 5.72 11.16 1.84
N GLY A 238 4.85 10.42 1.15
CA GLY A 238 5.25 9.40 0.17
C GLY A 238 5.99 9.98 -1.04
N LEU A 239 5.50 11.09 -1.60
CA LEU A 239 6.16 11.79 -2.69
C LEU A 239 7.55 12.31 -2.30
N LEU A 240 7.67 12.93 -1.11
CA LEU A 240 8.95 13.42 -0.57
C LEU A 240 9.94 12.26 -0.33
N TRP A 241 9.46 11.15 0.26
CA TRP A 241 10.27 9.95 0.54
C TRP A 241 10.76 9.28 -0.74
N TYR A 242 9.87 8.95 -1.68
CA TYR A 242 10.24 8.20 -2.89
C TYR A 242 10.95 9.03 -3.96
N ALA A 243 10.90 10.38 -3.89
CA ALA A 243 11.82 11.24 -4.63
C ALA A 243 13.27 11.16 -4.11
N GLY A 244 13.48 10.68 -2.88
CA GLY A 244 14.79 10.57 -2.24
C GLY A 244 15.29 11.90 -1.67
N LEU A 245 14.40 12.71 -1.09
CA LEU A 245 14.82 13.86 -0.29
C LEU A 245 15.51 13.39 1.00
N SER A 246 16.35 14.26 1.58
CA SER A 246 17.13 13.87 2.77
C SER A 246 16.22 13.54 3.97
N LEU A 247 16.61 12.54 4.77
CA LEU A 247 15.86 12.07 5.93
C LEU A 247 15.51 13.19 6.93
N LYS A 248 16.37 14.21 7.05
CA LYS A 248 16.13 15.40 7.88
C LYS A 248 14.82 16.10 7.49
N ILE A 249 14.57 16.24 6.18
CA ILE A 249 13.41 16.98 5.65
C ILE A 249 12.15 16.16 5.87
N PHE A 250 12.21 14.86 5.55
CA PHE A 250 11.11 13.93 5.83
C PHE A 250 10.74 13.95 7.32
N ALA A 251 11.73 13.91 8.22
CA ALA A 251 11.52 14.01 9.65
C ALA A 251 10.91 15.37 10.07
N THR A 252 11.38 16.50 9.53
CA THR A 252 10.78 17.82 9.83
C THR A 252 9.37 17.97 9.26
N SER A 253 9.06 17.42 8.07
CA SER A 253 7.72 17.45 7.50
C SER A 253 6.75 16.54 8.25
N LEU A 254 7.22 15.37 8.70
CA LEU A 254 6.46 14.47 9.56
C LEU A 254 6.20 15.11 10.93
N LEU A 255 7.21 15.72 11.55
CA LEU A 255 7.06 16.44 12.82
C LEU A 255 6.13 17.64 12.69
N ALA A 256 6.19 18.39 11.59
CA ALA A 256 5.26 19.48 11.30
C ALA A 256 3.82 18.99 11.09
N ALA A 257 3.62 17.85 10.41
CA ALA A 257 2.31 17.24 10.24
C ALA A 257 1.72 16.72 11.57
N VAL A 258 2.55 16.09 12.42
CA VAL A 258 2.16 15.65 13.77
C VAL A 258 1.86 16.85 14.67
N GLY A 259 2.68 17.91 14.61
CA GLY A 259 2.45 19.15 15.35
C GLY A 259 1.15 19.85 14.94
N ALA A 260 0.89 19.97 13.63
CA ALA A 260 -0.36 20.51 13.12
C ALA A 260 -1.58 19.66 13.54
N ALA A 261 -1.47 18.33 13.48
CA ALA A 261 -2.51 17.43 13.95
C ALA A 261 -2.76 17.57 15.47
N ALA A 262 -1.71 17.73 16.27
CA ALA A 262 -1.83 17.97 17.72
C ALA A 262 -2.47 19.33 18.03
N MET A 263 -2.12 20.40 17.31
CA MET A 263 -2.77 21.71 17.46
C MET A 263 -4.27 21.64 17.09
N LEU A 264 -4.61 20.94 16.00
CA LEU A 264 -6.01 20.70 15.57
C LEU A 264 -6.78 19.75 16.51
N ALA A 265 -6.08 18.92 17.28
CA ALA A 265 -6.67 18.07 18.32
C ALA A 265 -6.88 18.79 19.66
N VAL A 266 -6.20 19.91 19.90
CA VAL A 266 -6.39 20.75 21.11
C VAL A 266 -7.38 21.90 20.83
N SER A 267 -7.50 22.37 19.59
CA SER A 267 -8.54 23.34 19.21
C SER A 267 -9.95 22.78 19.44
N ALA A 268 -10.79 23.54 20.15
CA ALA A 268 -12.12 23.11 20.59
C ALA A 268 -13.07 22.71 19.44
N GLY A 269 -13.96 21.76 19.72
CA GLY A 269 -14.91 21.17 18.78
C GLY A 269 -14.48 19.79 18.27
N TYR A 270 -15.28 19.25 17.34
CA TYR A 270 -15.36 17.84 16.92
C TYR A 270 -14.03 17.05 16.79
N ARG A 271 -12.95 17.69 16.35
CA ARG A 271 -11.62 17.07 16.22
C ARG A 271 -10.98 16.76 17.58
N SER A 272 -11.17 17.64 18.55
CA SER A 272 -10.70 17.45 19.93
C SER A 272 -11.50 16.38 20.66
N ASP A 273 -12.80 16.26 20.38
CA ASP A 273 -13.69 15.29 21.03
C ASP A 273 -13.36 13.85 20.60
N ARG A 274 -13.02 13.63 19.32
CA ARG A 274 -12.47 12.36 18.80
C ARG A 274 -11.15 11.94 19.47
N VAL A 275 -10.39 12.87 20.04
CA VAL A 275 -9.15 12.58 20.77
C VAL A 275 -9.40 12.40 22.28
N ARG A 276 -10.32 13.17 22.88
CA ARG A 276 -10.78 12.95 24.26
C ARG A 276 -11.39 11.55 24.41
N ALA A 277 -12.36 11.19 23.56
CA ALA A 277 -13.01 9.88 23.57
C ALA A 277 -12.10 8.69 23.17
N TRP A 278 -10.86 8.96 22.74
CA TRP A 278 -9.83 7.94 22.54
C TRP A 278 -8.93 7.77 23.78
N LEU A 279 -8.60 8.88 24.46
CA LEU A 279 -7.81 8.87 25.70
C LEU A 279 -8.63 8.42 26.92
N ASP A 280 -9.92 8.79 26.96
CA ASP A 280 -10.90 8.37 27.96
C ASP A 280 -12.20 7.94 27.25
N PRO A 281 -12.30 6.66 26.82
CA PRO A 281 -13.48 6.14 26.11
C PRO A 281 -14.72 5.96 26.98
N ASP A 282 -14.59 6.00 28.32
CA ASP A 282 -15.70 5.83 29.25
C ASP A 282 -16.36 7.15 29.62
N SER A 283 -15.70 8.30 29.37
CA SER A 283 -16.32 9.63 29.38
C SER A 283 -17.43 9.83 28.35
N ASP A 284 -17.44 9.05 27.26
CA ASP A 284 -18.40 9.15 26.15
C ASP A 284 -19.19 7.85 25.94
N LEU A 285 -20.19 7.66 26.79
CA LEU A 285 -20.99 6.44 26.85
C LEU A 285 -21.94 6.22 25.66
N LEU A 286 -22.16 7.21 24.78
CA LEU A 286 -23.14 7.15 23.69
C LEU A 286 -22.60 7.52 22.30
N GLY A 287 -21.45 8.19 22.21
CA GLY A 287 -20.88 8.70 20.96
C GLY A 287 -19.73 7.86 20.38
N ILE A 288 -18.56 8.48 20.27
CA ILE A 288 -17.33 7.95 19.68
C ILE A 288 -16.70 6.91 20.63
N GLY A 289 -16.76 7.15 21.94
CA GLY A 289 -16.30 6.19 22.96
C GLY A 289 -17.10 4.89 22.89
N TYR A 290 -18.44 5.00 22.83
CA TYR A 290 -19.36 3.89 22.56
C TYR A 290 -18.99 3.11 21.29
N GLN A 291 -18.93 3.77 20.12
CA GLN A 291 -18.59 3.10 18.84
C GLN A 291 -17.25 2.33 18.93
N SER A 292 -16.24 2.94 19.55
CA SER A 292 -14.90 2.35 19.72
C SER A 292 -14.87 1.14 20.65
N ARG A 293 -15.80 1.04 21.62
CA ARG A 293 -15.96 -0.15 22.48
C ARG A 293 -16.73 -1.26 21.75
N GLN A 294 -17.83 -0.94 21.07
CA GLN A 294 -18.62 -1.94 20.35
C GLN A 294 -17.85 -2.57 19.18
N ALA A 295 -16.99 -1.80 18.51
CA ALA A 295 -16.06 -2.33 17.51
C ALA A 295 -15.11 -3.41 18.08
N LYS A 296 -14.63 -3.23 19.32
CA LYS A 296 -13.76 -4.21 20.00
C LYS A 296 -14.53 -5.45 20.45
N TYR A 297 -15.78 -5.32 20.89
CA TYR A 297 -16.61 -6.47 21.26
C TYR A 297 -17.01 -7.31 20.04
N ALA A 298 -17.36 -6.68 18.91
CA ALA A 298 -17.61 -7.38 17.65
C ALA A 298 -16.37 -8.21 17.18
N LEU A 299 -15.17 -7.62 17.27
CA LEU A 299 -13.91 -8.33 17.02
C LEU A 299 -13.61 -9.46 18.01
N ALA A 300 -14.12 -9.38 19.24
CA ALA A 300 -13.95 -10.42 20.26
C ALA A 300 -14.92 -11.60 20.06
N ASN A 301 -16.17 -11.32 19.67
CA ASN A 301 -17.22 -12.32 19.46
C ASN A 301 -16.84 -13.34 18.37
N GLY A 302 -16.45 -12.88 17.18
CA GLY A 302 -16.16 -13.76 16.03
C GLY A 302 -14.96 -14.70 16.19
N GLY A 303 -14.14 -14.53 17.24
CA GLY A 303 -13.07 -15.46 17.61
C GLY A 303 -12.14 -15.82 16.44
N MET A 304 -11.98 -17.13 16.18
CA MET A 304 -11.06 -17.61 15.13
C MET A 304 -11.67 -17.65 13.72
N PHE A 305 -12.94 -18.01 13.58
CA PHE A 305 -13.58 -18.36 12.30
C PHE A 305 -14.81 -17.52 11.94
N GLY A 306 -15.32 -16.72 12.87
CA GLY A 306 -16.50 -15.88 12.72
C GLY A 306 -17.80 -16.62 13.07
N ASP A 307 -18.83 -15.83 13.38
CA ASP A 307 -20.20 -16.32 13.59
C ASP A 307 -20.87 -16.73 12.25
N GLY A 308 -20.25 -16.36 11.12
CA GLY A 308 -20.69 -16.67 9.77
C GLY A 308 -21.16 -15.44 9.00
N LEU A 309 -20.97 -15.46 7.67
CA LEU A 309 -21.47 -14.41 6.77
C LEU A 309 -22.98 -14.21 6.96
N GLY A 310 -23.36 -12.96 7.21
CA GLY A 310 -24.76 -12.59 7.45
C GLY A 310 -25.23 -12.75 8.90
N GLN A 311 -24.48 -13.42 9.79
CA GLN A 311 -24.94 -13.75 11.15
C GLN A 311 -24.43 -12.80 12.24
N GLY A 312 -23.55 -11.84 11.92
CA GLY A 312 -22.97 -10.93 12.92
C GLY A 312 -24.03 -10.10 13.65
N THR A 313 -23.85 -9.91 14.96
CA THR A 313 -24.81 -9.22 15.83
C THR A 313 -24.62 -7.71 15.86
N ALA A 314 -23.39 -7.22 15.66
CA ALA A 314 -23.07 -5.80 15.86
C ALA A 314 -23.79 -4.85 14.88
N LYS A 315 -24.23 -5.36 13.73
CA LYS A 315 -24.98 -4.61 12.71
C LYS A 315 -26.46 -4.31 13.05
N PHE A 316 -27.03 -4.94 14.08
CA PHE A 316 -28.41 -4.69 14.51
C PHE A 316 -28.49 -3.43 15.39
N ASN A 317 -28.15 -2.27 14.79
CA ASN A 317 -28.04 -0.95 15.43
C ASN A 317 -27.09 -0.86 16.65
N TYR A 318 -26.32 -1.92 16.96
CA TYR A 318 -25.38 -1.97 18.08
C TYR A 318 -24.10 -1.17 17.81
N LEU A 319 -23.60 -1.17 16.57
CA LEU A 319 -22.42 -0.44 16.11
C LEU A 319 -22.79 0.60 15.01
N PRO A 320 -23.00 1.87 15.38
CA PRO A 320 -23.29 2.94 14.43
C PRO A 320 -22.22 3.08 13.34
N ASN A 321 -22.64 3.40 12.11
CA ASN A 321 -21.77 3.54 10.93
C ASN A 321 -20.94 2.28 10.56
N ALA A 322 -21.36 1.09 11.00
CA ALA A 322 -20.69 -0.19 10.71
C ALA A 322 -20.41 -0.45 9.21
N HIS A 323 -21.28 0.00 8.30
CA HIS A 323 -21.11 -0.18 6.86
C HIS A 323 -20.05 0.76 6.23
N ASN A 324 -19.72 1.87 6.90
CA ASN A 324 -18.74 2.86 6.45
C ASN A 324 -17.41 2.66 7.18
N ASP A 325 -17.25 3.26 8.35
CA ASP A 325 -15.95 3.41 9.01
C ASP A 325 -15.51 2.15 9.77
N PHE A 326 -16.45 1.45 10.41
CA PHE A 326 -16.16 0.31 11.29
C PHE A 326 -16.32 -1.08 10.62
N ILE A 327 -16.33 -1.16 9.29
CA ILE A 327 -16.60 -2.43 8.58
C ILE A 327 -15.58 -3.55 8.88
N PHE A 328 -14.37 -3.20 9.32
CA PHE A 328 -13.39 -4.18 9.80
C PHE A 328 -13.86 -4.95 11.05
N ALA A 329 -14.66 -4.32 11.91
CA ALA A 329 -15.24 -4.97 13.08
C ALA A 329 -16.24 -6.07 12.66
N ILE A 330 -17.11 -5.76 11.69
CA ILE A 330 -18.07 -6.73 11.12
C ILE A 330 -17.32 -7.86 10.37
N ILE A 331 -16.19 -7.57 9.72
CA ILE A 331 -15.33 -8.60 9.11
C ILE A 331 -14.75 -9.54 10.16
N GLY A 332 -14.30 -9.02 11.31
CA GLY A 332 -13.81 -9.88 12.41
C GLY A 332 -14.92 -10.61 13.16
N GLU A 333 -16.14 -10.08 13.20
CA GLU A 333 -17.32 -10.78 13.76
C GLU A 333 -17.77 -11.92 12.83
N GLU A 334 -18.04 -11.64 11.55
CA GLU A 334 -18.64 -12.62 10.62
C GLU A 334 -17.65 -13.61 10.01
N LEU A 335 -16.36 -13.27 9.90
CA LEU A 335 -15.30 -14.11 9.31
C LEU A 335 -14.14 -14.42 10.27
N GLY A 336 -14.21 -13.92 11.51
CA GLY A 336 -13.21 -14.19 12.55
C GLY A 336 -11.83 -13.62 12.28
N PHE A 337 -10.88 -14.02 13.13
CA PHE A 337 -9.45 -13.77 12.94
C PHE A 337 -8.95 -14.21 11.56
N VAL A 338 -9.42 -15.35 11.03
CA VAL A 338 -9.00 -15.86 9.71
C VAL A 338 -9.42 -14.90 8.58
N GLY A 339 -10.64 -14.37 8.60
CA GLY A 339 -11.11 -13.38 7.64
C GLY A 339 -10.40 -12.04 7.75
N ALA A 340 -10.25 -11.53 8.99
CA ALA A 340 -9.55 -10.29 9.27
C ALA A 340 -8.08 -10.34 8.80
N VAL A 341 -7.35 -11.41 9.13
CA VAL A 341 -5.97 -11.62 8.66
C VAL A 341 -5.93 -11.87 7.14
N GLY A 342 -6.92 -12.56 6.57
CA GLY A 342 -7.05 -12.75 5.12
C GLY A 342 -7.14 -11.43 4.36
N MET A 343 -7.97 -10.50 4.83
CA MET A 343 -8.09 -9.14 4.28
C MET A 343 -6.77 -8.36 4.41
N LEU A 344 -6.11 -8.41 5.57
CA LEU A 344 -4.82 -7.77 5.79
C LEU A 344 -3.72 -8.36 4.88
N CYS A 345 -3.72 -9.68 4.64
CA CYS A 345 -2.82 -10.33 3.70
C CYS A 345 -3.09 -9.91 2.25
N LEU A 346 -4.35 -9.67 1.88
CA LEU A 346 -4.73 -9.19 0.55
C LEU A 346 -4.27 -7.74 0.30
N PHE A 347 -4.41 -6.85 1.29
CA PHE A 347 -3.79 -5.52 1.24
C PHE A 347 -2.25 -5.59 1.29
N GLY A 348 -1.66 -6.55 2.01
CA GLY A 348 -0.22 -6.82 2.00
C GLY A 348 0.29 -7.28 0.62
N LEU A 349 -0.49 -8.09 -0.10
CA LEU A 349 -0.20 -8.51 -1.48
C LEU A 349 -0.33 -7.34 -2.47
N PHE A 350 -1.34 -6.48 -2.29
CA PHE A 350 -1.46 -5.22 -3.03
C PHE A 350 -0.25 -4.31 -2.79
N ALA A 351 0.15 -4.10 -1.53
CA ALA A 351 1.31 -3.31 -1.12
C ALA A 351 2.61 -3.84 -1.74
N TYR A 352 2.85 -5.16 -1.62
CA TYR A 352 3.97 -5.84 -2.27
C TYR A 352 3.99 -5.61 -3.78
N THR A 353 2.83 -5.69 -4.43
CA THR A 353 2.70 -5.60 -5.88
C THR A 353 2.91 -4.17 -6.37
N GLY A 354 2.31 -3.17 -5.73
CA GLY A 354 2.55 -1.75 -6.03
C GLY A 354 4.03 -1.37 -5.84
N MET A 355 4.63 -1.78 -4.72
CA MET A 355 6.06 -1.56 -4.47
C MET A 355 6.99 -2.39 -5.38
N ARG A 356 6.51 -3.51 -5.94
CA ARG A 356 7.21 -4.26 -7.01
C ARG A 356 7.17 -3.48 -8.33
N ILE A 357 6.00 -2.98 -8.75
CA ILE A 357 5.83 -2.17 -9.97
C ILE A 357 6.74 -0.95 -9.90
N ALA A 358 6.65 -0.17 -8.82
CA ALA A 358 7.46 1.04 -8.64
C ALA A 358 8.98 0.77 -8.73
N ARG A 359 9.46 -0.34 -8.16
CA ARG A 359 10.88 -0.75 -8.27
C ARG A 359 11.30 -1.19 -9.67
N ARG A 360 10.36 -1.61 -10.52
CA ARG A 360 10.60 -2.05 -11.91
C ARG A 360 10.32 -0.96 -12.95
N SER A 361 9.56 0.08 -12.61
CA SER A 361 9.32 1.24 -13.47
C SER A 361 10.62 2.00 -13.76
N VAL A 362 11.04 1.99 -15.03
CA VAL A 362 12.15 2.82 -15.53
C VAL A 362 11.74 4.30 -15.60
N ASP A 363 10.47 4.59 -15.95
CA ASP A 363 9.93 5.95 -15.92
C ASP A 363 9.87 6.48 -14.47
N PRO A 364 10.59 7.57 -14.14
CA PRO A 364 10.55 8.18 -12.81
C PRO A 364 9.15 8.66 -12.39
N PHE A 365 8.29 9.06 -13.33
CA PHE A 365 6.91 9.47 -13.05
C PHE A 365 6.07 8.30 -12.56
N LEU A 366 6.06 7.19 -13.31
CA LEU A 366 5.30 5.99 -12.94
C LEU A 366 5.83 5.39 -11.62
N ARG A 367 7.15 5.40 -11.41
CA ARG A 367 7.75 4.99 -10.14
C ARG A 367 7.22 5.79 -8.95
N LEU A 368 7.25 7.12 -9.04
CA LEU A 368 6.77 8.00 -7.97
C LEU A 368 5.26 7.86 -7.75
N LEU A 369 4.48 7.87 -8.83
CA LEU A 369 3.03 7.76 -8.78
C LEU A 369 2.61 6.44 -8.12
N THR A 370 3.14 5.31 -8.58
CA THR A 370 2.80 4.00 -8.02
C THR A 370 3.26 3.88 -6.57
N ALA A 371 4.46 4.35 -6.20
CA ALA A 371 4.94 4.25 -4.82
C ALA A 371 4.13 5.11 -3.84
N ALA A 372 3.81 6.36 -4.22
CA ALA A 372 3.02 7.26 -3.37
C ALA A 372 1.56 6.83 -3.26
N THR A 373 0.92 6.39 -4.36
CA THR A 373 -0.46 5.86 -4.33
C THR A 373 -0.58 4.55 -3.57
N THR A 374 0.40 3.64 -3.69
CA THR A 374 0.46 2.42 -2.88
C THR A 374 0.60 2.74 -1.40
N LEU A 375 1.48 3.70 -1.03
CA LEU A 375 1.63 4.12 0.37
C LEU A 375 0.35 4.78 0.92
N TRP A 376 -0.35 5.59 0.12
CA TRP A 376 -1.62 6.21 0.51
C TRP A 376 -2.69 5.16 0.83
N VAL A 377 -2.96 4.22 -0.08
CA VAL A 377 -3.96 3.14 0.15
C VAL A 377 -3.60 2.31 1.39
N VAL A 378 -2.33 1.90 1.53
CA VAL A 378 -1.88 1.10 2.68
C VAL A 378 -1.91 1.90 3.98
N GLY A 379 -1.64 3.20 3.93
CA GLY A 379 -1.74 4.10 5.08
C GLY A 379 -3.18 4.28 5.56
N GLN A 380 -4.15 4.38 4.64
CA GLN A 380 -5.58 4.40 5.00
C GLN A 380 -6.02 3.10 5.67
N VAL A 381 -5.62 1.94 5.13
CA VAL A 381 -5.89 0.62 5.72
C VAL A 381 -5.30 0.52 7.14
N PHE A 382 -4.04 0.93 7.31
CA PHE A 382 -3.37 0.92 8.62
C PHE A 382 -4.07 1.84 9.63
N ILE A 383 -4.50 3.03 9.22
CA ILE A 383 -5.20 3.97 10.11
C ILE A 383 -6.60 3.47 10.48
N ASN A 384 -7.37 2.95 9.52
CA ASN A 384 -8.70 2.39 9.79
C ASN A 384 -8.61 1.23 10.79
N VAL A 385 -7.84 0.20 10.46
CA VAL A 385 -7.63 -0.97 11.33
C VAL A 385 -7.04 -0.54 12.68
N GLY A 386 -6.16 0.45 12.69
CA GLY A 386 -5.60 1.04 13.91
C GLY A 386 -6.67 1.65 14.83
N TYR A 387 -7.63 2.43 14.32
CA TYR A 387 -8.69 2.99 15.18
C TYR A 387 -9.78 1.99 15.53
N VAL A 388 -10.10 1.02 14.67
CA VAL A 388 -11.04 -0.07 14.99
C VAL A 388 -10.50 -0.97 16.11
N LEU A 389 -9.18 -1.17 16.16
CA LEU A 389 -8.49 -1.81 17.31
C LEU A 389 -8.30 -0.86 18.52
N GLY A 390 -8.62 0.43 18.38
CA GLY A 390 -8.42 1.46 19.41
C GLY A 390 -6.96 1.88 19.64
N LEU A 391 -6.04 1.51 18.75
CA LEU A 391 -4.63 1.93 18.77
C LEU A 391 -4.43 3.38 18.31
N LEU A 392 -5.44 3.95 17.64
CA LEU A 392 -5.48 5.32 17.13
C LEU A 392 -6.86 5.95 17.42
N PRO A 393 -6.98 7.28 17.50
CA PRO A 393 -8.27 7.94 17.55
C PRO A 393 -9.07 7.73 16.25
N VAL A 394 -10.40 7.69 16.36
CA VAL A 394 -11.29 7.47 15.20
C VAL A 394 -11.15 8.62 14.21
N THR A 395 -10.65 8.34 12.99
CA THR A 395 -10.34 9.37 11.99
C THR A 395 -11.42 9.60 10.93
N GLY A 396 -12.37 8.67 10.78
CA GLY A 396 -13.35 8.73 9.69
C GLY A 396 -12.77 8.40 8.31
N ILE A 397 -11.66 7.65 8.26
CA ILE A 397 -11.10 7.10 7.03
C ILE A 397 -11.74 5.72 6.78
N GLN A 398 -12.36 5.56 5.61
CA GLN A 398 -12.95 4.31 5.13
C GLN A 398 -11.87 3.30 4.72
N LEU A 399 -12.16 2.00 4.73
CA LEU A 399 -11.30 0.97 4.13
C LEU A 399 -11.43 0.99 2.59
N PRO A 400 -10.34 1.25 1.84
CA PRO A 400 -10.41 1.33 0.38
C PRO A 400 -10.94 0.05 -0.26
N LEU A 401 -11.95 0.18 -1.13
CA LEU A 401 -12.72 -0.90 -1.78
C LEU A 401 -13.60 -1.79 -0.88
N ILE A 402 -13.46 -1.73 0.45
CA ILE A 402 -14.21 -2.61 1.37
C ILE A 402 -15.42 -1.89 1.94
N SER A 403 -15.22 -0.71 2.52
CA SER A 403 -16.29 0.12 3.10
C SER A 403 -17.28 0.60 2.04
N ALA A 404 -18.53 0.83 2.46
CA ALA A 404 -19.43 1.69 1.71
C ALA A 404 -18.84 3.12 1.65
N GLY A 405 -18.95 3.74 0.48
CA GLY A 405 -18.34 5.04 0.23
C GLY A 405 -18.22 5.29 -1.27
N GLY A 406 -19.22 5.98 -1.83
CA GLY A 406 -19.44 6.05 -3.28
C GLY A 406 -18.25 6.60 -4.07
N THR A 407 -17.91 7.87 -3.87
CA THR A 407 -16.74 8.49 -4.51
C THR A 407 -15.43 7.84 -4.11
N ALA A 408 -15.24 7.47 -2.83
CA ALA A 408 -14.02 6.82 -2.36
C ALA A 408 -13.75 5.48 -3.07
N THR A 409 -14.80 4.70 -3.34
CA THR A 409 -14.72 3.46 -4.13
C THR A 409 -14.36 3.76 -5.58
N ALA A 410 -15.04 4.71 -6.22
CA ALA A 410 -14.78 5.04 -7.63
C ALA A 410 -13.40 5.66 -7.88
N THR A 411 -12.93 6.50 -6.96
CA THR A 411 -11.58 7.10 -7.02
C THR A 411 -10.50 6.09 -6.68
N THR A 412 -10.70 5.21 -5.70
CA THR A 412 -9.77 4.09 -5.44
C THR A 412 -9.64 3.19 -6.67
N LEU A 413 -10.73 2.88 -7.37
CA LEU A 413 -10.69 2.10 -8.61
C LEU A 413 -9.99 2.84 -9.76
N LEU A 414 -10.22 4.15 -9.93
CA LEU A 414 -9.45 4.99 -10.86
C LEU A 414 -7.94 4.92 -10.58
N LEU A 415 -7.54 5.07 -9.30
CA LEU A 415 -6.15 5.00 -8.83
C LEU A 415 -5.52 3.62 -9.08
N ILE A 416 -6.25 2.54 -8.82
CA ILE A 416 -5.78 1.18 -9.10
C ILE A 416 -5.66 0.94 -10.61
N GLY A 417 -6.49 1.59 -11.43
CA GLY A 417 -6.36 1.60 -12.89
C GLY A 417 -5.07 2.28 -13.35
N LEU A 418 -4.65 3.36 -12.69
CA LEU A 418 -3.35 4.02 -12.95
C LEU A 418 -2.17 3.12 -12.54
N ILE A 419 -2.26 2.42 -11.40
CA ILE A 419 -1.24 1.44 -10.96
C ILE A 419 -1.17 0.26 -11.93
N ALA A 420 -2.30 -0.26 -12.40
CA ALA A 420 -2.34 -1.33 -13.39
C ALA A 420 -1.81 -0.88 -14.76
N ASN A 421 -2.04 0.38 -15.17
CA ASN A 421 -1.45 0.96 -16.37
C ASN A 421 0.08 1.08 -16.22
N ALA A 422 0.58 1.51 -15.04
CA ALA A 422 2.01 1.53 -14.73
C ALA A 422 2.65 0.12 -14.80
N ALA A 423 1.94 -0.93 -14.35
CA ALA A 423 2.40 -2.31 -14.46
C ALA A 423 2.60 -2.78 -15.92
N ARG A 424 1.76 -2.31 -16.86
CA ARG A 424 1.92 -2.57 -18.30
C ARG A 424 3.15 -1.88 -18.92
N HIS A 425 3.70 -0.87 -18.22
CA HIS A 425 4.87 -0.10 -18.63
C HIS A 425 6.17 -0.51 -17.90
N GLU A 426 6.20 -1.66 -17.20
CA GLU A 426 7.48 -2.31 -16.82
C GLU A 426 8.28 -2.70 -18.09
N PRO A 427 9.64 -2.68 -18.08
CA PRO A 427 10.44 -3.03 -19.26
C PRO A 427 10.15 -4.43 -19.79
N ASP A 428 10.10 -5.43 -18.90
CA ASP A 428 9.73 -6.82 -19.23
C ASP A 428 8.35 -6.88 -19.89
N ALA A 429 7.39 -6.14 -19.34
CA ALA A 429 6.00 -6.09 -19.78
C ALA A 429 5.87 -5.50 -21.19
N VAL A 430 6.53 -4.37 -21.44
CA VAL A 430 6.59 -3.70 -22.74
C VAL A 430 7.25 -4.61 -23.78
N ALA A 431 8.37 -5.27 -23.43
CA ALA A 431 9.06 -6.20 -24.31
C ALA A 431 8.19 -7.43 -24.65
N ALA A 432 7.51 -8.01 -23.66
CA ALA A 432 6.63 -9.16 -23.86
C ALA A 432 5.42 -8.84 -24.76
N LEU A 433 4.74 -7.71 -24.52
CA LEU A 433 3.58 -7.30 -25.31
C LEU A 433 3.97 -6.88 -26.75
N ARG A 434 5.15 -6.29 -26.95
CA ARG A 434 5.68 -5.96 -28.28
C ARG A 434 6.19 -7.18 -29.05
N ALA A 435 6.67 -8.20 -28.35
CA ALA A 435 7.05 -9.50 -28.95
C ALA A 435 5.84 -10.41 -29.25
N GLY A 436 4.62 -9.86 -29.37
CA GLY A 436 3.42 -10.61 -29.74
C GLY A 436 2.97 -11.67 -28.75
N ARG A 437 3.41 -11.63 -27.47
CA ARG A 437 2.95 -12.60 -26.47
C ARG A 437 1.50 -12.36 -26.12
N ASP A 438 0.68 -13.33 -26.50
CA ASP A 438 -0.78 -13.29 -26.46
C ASP A 438 -1.30 -13.29 -25.01
N ASP A 439 -1.51 -12.09 -24.46
CA ASP A 439 -2.01 -11.89 -23.11
C ASP A 439 -3.55 -11.82 -23.09
N ARG A 440 -4.18 -12.83 -22.49
CA ARG A 440 -5.64 -12.98 -22.47
C ARG A 440 -6.36 -11.75 -21.89
N MET A 441 -5.82 -11.13 -20.85
CA MET A 441 -6.45 -10.00 -20.16
C MET A 441 -6.36 -8.72 -21.01
N ASN A 442 -5.20 -8.42 -21.59
CA ASN A 442 -5.03 -7.32 -22.55
C ASN A 442 -5.93 -7.49 -23.78
N ARG A 443 -6.12 -8.73 -24.27
CA ARG A 443 -7.00 -9.02 -25.40
C ARG A 443 -8.48 -8.83 -25.08
N ILE A 444 -8.96 -9.31 -23.93
CA ILE A 444 -10.34 -9.11 -23.46
C ILE A 444 -10.64 -7.61 -23.30
N LEU A 445 -9.75 -6.88 -22.62
CA LEU A 445 -9.88 -5.44 -22.37
C LEU A 445 -9.54 -4.56 -23.60
N ARG A 446 -9.13 -5.18 -24.72
CA ARG A 446 -8.69 -4.56 -25.99
C ARG A 446 -7.74 -3.36 -25.77
N LEU A 447 -6.74 -3.52 -24.91
CA LEU A 447 -5.90 -2.41 -24.45
C LEU A 447 -4.81 -2.02 -25.48
N PRO A 448 -4.52 -0.72 -25.66
CA PRO A 448 -3.47 -0.27 -26.58
C PRO A 448 -2.08 -0.75 -26.13
N PRO A 449 -1.17 -1.07 -27.07
CA PRO A 449 0.18 -1.52 -26.73
C PRO A 449 0.96 -0.41 -25.99
N PRO A 450 1.68 -0.73 -24.91
CA PRO A 450 2.38 0.28 -24.13
C PRO A 450 3.55 0.89 -24.92
N VAL A 451 3.80 2.18 -24.65
CA VAL A 451 4.89 2.93 -25.27
C VAL A 451 6.12 2.83 -24.37
N PRO A 452 7.27 2.35 -24.86
CA PRO A 452 8.52 2.35 -24.10
C PRO A 452 8.84 3.77 -23.63
N TYR A 453 9.27 3.90 -22.38
CA TYR A 453 9.82 5.17 -21.90
C TYR A 453 11.14 5.44 -22.63
N SER A 454 11.10 6.33 -23.63
CA SER A 454 12.32 6.98 -24.11
C SER A 454 12.64 8.14 -23.18
N PRO A 455 13.86 8.22 -22.63
CA PRO A 455 14.34 9.48 -22.07
C PRO A 455 14.42 10.52 -23.20
N THR A 456 14.38 11.80 -22.82
CA THR A 456 14.35 12.96 -23.73
C THR A 456 15.74 13.20 -24.34
N ASN A 457 15.82 13.92 -25.46
CA ASN A 457 17.12 14.25 -26.08
C ASN A 457 18.08 15.02 -25.15
N VAL A 458 17.52 15.77 -24.18
CA VAL A 458 18.27 16.44 -23.11
C VAL A 458 18.97 15.42 -22.20
N ASP A 459 18.33 14.30 -21.92
CA ASP A 459 18.86 13.23 -21.06
C ASP A 459 19.96 12.46 -21.80
N SER A 460 19.71 12.00 -23.04
CA SER A 460 20.69 11.22 -23.83
C SER A 460 21.94 12.01 -24.22
N GLY A 461 21.82 13.33 -24.40
CA GLY A 461 22.96 14.24 -24.57
C GLY A 461 23.76 14.48 -23.29
N ARG A 462 23.12 14.39 -22.11
CA ARG A 462 23.72 14.71 -20.81
C ARG A 462 24.31 13.49 -20.09
N ASP A 463 23.76 12.29 -20.30
CA ASP A 463 24.39 11.02 -19.91
C ASP A 463 25.76 10.85 -20.61
N ARG A 464 25.88 11.31 -21.87
CA ARG A 464 27.16 11.38 -22.57
C ARG A 464 28.15 12.34 -21.90
N ARG A 465 27.70 13.49 -21.36
CA ARG A 465 28.55 14.43 -20.60
C ARG A 465 28.95 13.88 -19.23
N GLY A 466 28.00 13.39 -18.43
CA GLY A 466 28.27 12.77 -17.13
C GLY A 466 29.10 11.47 -17.19
N ARG A 467 29.21 10.85 -18.38
CA ARG A 467 30.12 9.75 -18.67
C ARG A 467 31.50 10.21 -19.19
N ALA A 468 31.60 11.42 -19.74
CA ALA A 468 32.88 12.07 -20.10
C ALA A 468 33.57 12.70 -18.87
N ASP A 469 32.80 13.28 -17.94
CA ASP A 469 33.31 13.82 -16.66
C ASP A 469 33.79 12.74 -15.68
N LYS A 470 33.60 11.45 -15.99
CA LYS A 470 34.30 10.38 -15.29
C LYS A 470 35.69 10.22 -15.92
N PRO A 471 36.79 10.59 -15.24
CA PRO A 471 38.11 10.42 -15.79
C PRO A 471 38.35 8.94 -16.09
N VAL A 472 38.50 8.61 -17.37
CA VAL A 472 38.84 7.26 -17.82
C VAL A 472 40.18 6.92 -17.21
N ARG A 473 40.16 6.07 -16.18
CA ARG A 473 41.35 5.63 -15.45
C ARG A 473 42.18 4.79 -16.42
N LYS A 474 43.10 5.45 -17.14
CA LYS A 474 44.00 4.83 -18.12
C LYS A 474 44.58 3.56 -17.50
N PRO A 475 44.63 2.42 -18.22
CA PRO A 475 45.36 1.25 -17.74
C PRO A 475 46.75 1.69 -17.32
N ALA A 476 47.14 1.39 -16.08
CA ALA A 476 48.43 1.83 -15.55
C ALA A 476 49.53 1.25 -16.44
N ALA A 477 50.30 2.13 -17.10
CA ALA A 477 51.40 1.70 -17.95
C ALA A 477 52.35 0.87 -17.08
N ARG A 478 52.59 -0.39 -17.50
CA ARG A 478 53.34 -1.38 -16.73
C ARG A 478 54.80 -0.93 -16.63
N GLN A 479 55.12 -0.16 -15.60
CA GLN A 479 56.47 0.33 -15.35
C GLN A 479 57.43 -0.85 -15.22
N THR A 480 58.25 -1.06 -16.25
CA THR A 480 59.36 -1.99 -16.22
C THR A 480 60.41 -1.45 -15.26
N LYS A 481 60.64 -2.19 -14.16
CA LYS A 481 61.70 -1.89 -13.21
C LYS A 481 63.05 -1.89 -13.94
N PRO A 482 63.89 -0.84 -13.84
CA PRO A 482 65.24 -0.89 -14.40
C PRO A 482 66.06 -1.97 -13.68
N ALA A 483 66.98 -2.59 -14.42
CA ALA A 483 67.83 -3.66 -13.91
C ALA A 483 68.87 -3.13 -12.90
N ASN A 484 69.22 -3.95 -11.92
CA ASN A 484 70.24 -3.63 -10.92
C ASN A 484 71.64 -3.86 -11.53
N PRO A 485 72.61 -2.92 -11.41
CA PRO A 485 73.93 -3.07 -12.04
C PRO A 485 74.75 -4.19 -11.36
N ALA A 486 75.39 -5.02 -12.18
CA ALA A 486 76.25 -6.10 -11.71
C ALA A 486 77.61 -5.59 -11.20
N LYS A 487 78.12 -6.18 -10.11
CA LYS A 487 79.52 -5.97 -9.67
C LYS A 487 80.48 -6.82 -10.52
N PRO A 488 81.72 -6.36 -10.74
CA PRO A 488 82.65 -6.98 -11.69
C PRO A 488 83.20 -8.33 -11.21
N THR A 489 83.53 -9.18 -12.18
CA THR A 489 84.15 -10.49 -11.99
C THR A 489 85.58 -10.40 -11.47
N LYS A 490 85.93 -11.27 -10.52
CA LYS A 490 87.30 -11.77 -10.32
C LYS A 490 87.27 -13.29 -10.43
N ALA A 491 88.11 -13.85 -11.29
CA ALA A 491 88.25 -15.29 -11.45
C ALA A 491 89.57 -15.77 -10.83
N ARG A 492 89.52 -16.84 -10.03
CA ARG A 492 90.39 -18.03 -10.13
C ARG A 492 89.84 -19.18 -9.26
N ALA A 493 90.34 -20.39 -9.52
CA ALA A 493 90.05 -21.63 -8.79
C ALA A 493 90.44 -21.55 -7.28
N THR A 494 90.12 -22.49 -6.38
CA THR A 494 90.32 -23.95 -6.52
C THR A 494 89.63 -24.81 -5.45
N ARG A 495 89.36 -26.08 -5.80
CA ARG A 495 89.27 -27.30 -4.96
C ARG A 495 87.97 -27.59 -4.17
N GLN A 496 87.80 -28.89 -3.90
CA GLN A 496 86.63 -29.53 -3.28
C GLN A 496 86.93 -29.96 -1.83
N ALA A 497 85.94 -29.86 -0.93
CA ALA A 497 85.62 -30.81 0.15
C ALA A 497 84.28 -30.32 0.76
N ASN A 498 83.13 -31.03 0.74
CA ASN A 498 82.75 -32.42 1.05
C ASN A 498 82.37 -32.61 2.54
N ARG A 499 81.11 -33.03 2.78
CA ARG A 499 80.44 -33.32 4.07
C ARG A 499 80.22 -32.09 4.99
N GLN A 500 79.22 -32.05 5.89
CA GLN A 500 78.34 -33.13 6.37
C GLN A 500 76.92 -32.62 6.74
N GLU A 501 75.93 -33.49 6.58
CA GLU A 501 74.54 -33.43 7.12
C GLU A 501 74.37 -34.63 8.10
N PRO A 502 73.26 -34.86 8.82
CA PRO A 502 72.09 -34.03 9.20
C PRO A 502 71.92 -34.13 10.77
N PRO A 503 70.77 -34.46 11.45
CA PRO A 503 69.33 -34.31 11.17
C PRO A 503 68.44 -33.79 12.35
N THR A 504 67.18 -33.43 12.02
CA THR A 504 65.94 -33.54 12.85
C THR A 504 65.79 -32.74 14.18
N ARG A 505 64.59 -32.55 14.78
CA ARG A 505 63.17 -32.33 14.38
C ARG A 505 62.29 -32.60 15.62
N GLN A 506 61.61 -31.61 16.20
CA GLN A 506 60.46 -31.89 17.08
C GLN A 506 59.36 -30.80 17.12
N ARG A 507 58.51 -30.80 18.17
CA ARG A 507 57.06 -30.51 18.08
C ARG A 507 56.46 -30.33 19.50
N ARG A 508 55.28 -29.68 19.61
CA ARG A 508 54.41 -29.51 20.82
C ARG A 508 54.86 -28.42 21.84
N ALA A 509 54.01 -27.85 22.72
CA ALA A 509 52.55 -27.57 22.72
C ALA A 509 52.14 -26.71 23.98
N ASP A 510 50.84 -26.39 24.11
CA ASP A 510 50.06 -26.15 25.36
C ASP A 510 50.07 -24.77 26.11
N VAL A 511 49.11 -24.62 27.05
CA VAL A 511 48.28 -23.43 27.47
C VAL A 511 47.49 -23.82 28.77
N PRO A 512 46.92 -23.00 29.74
CA PRO A 512 46.43 -21.57 29.75
C PRO A 512 46.60 -20.70 31.07
N ARG A 513 45.94 -19.51 31.15
CA ARG A 513 45.46 -18.72 32.36
C ARG A 513 46.54 -18.01 33.25
N ARG A 514 46.31 -16.89 33.98
CA ARG A 514 45.18 -16.39 34.84
C ARG A 514 45.35 -14.87 35.18
N ALA A 515 44.55 -14.29 36.09
CA ALA A 515 44.32 -12.84 36.28
C ALA A 515 44.76 -12.18 37.63
N ARG A 516 44.80 -10.83 37.66
CA ARG A 516 44.66 -9.85 38.81
C ARG A 516 44.39 -8.44 38.20
N ARG A 517 43.67 -7.45 38.77
CA ARG A 517 43.05 -7.09 40.07
C ARG A 517 43.90 -6.29 41.08
N THR A 518 43.56 -4.99 41.19
CA THR A 518 43.69 -3.99 42.29
C THR A 518 42.69 -2.85 41.93
N GLU A 519 41.83 -2.22 42.74
CA GLU A 519 41.72 -1.92 44.21
C GLU A 519 42.31 -0.54 44.63
N GLU A 520 41.42 0.49 44.70
CA GLU A 520 41.03 1.32 45.90
C GLU A 520 42.11 1.94 46.86
N PRO A 521 41.79 2.71 47.94
CA PRO A 521 40.51 3.25 48.48
C PRO A 521 40.52 4.75 48.94
N ASP A 522 39.50 5.15 49.72
CA ASP A 522 39.48 6.17 50.82
C ASP A 522 39.38 7.69 50.50
N ARG A 523 38.71 8.57 51.30
CA ARG A 523 37.61 8.53 52.33
C ARG A 523 37.17 10.04 52.61
N ARG A 524 36.45 10.56 53.64
CA ARG A 524 35.92 10.13 54.96
C ARG A 524 34.83 11.13 55.49
N THR A 525 33.72 10.66 56.10
CA THR A 525 32.90 11.29 57.21
C THR A 525 32.26 12.71 57.03
N GLU A 526 31.27 13.22 57.79
CA GLU A 526 30.66 13.00 59.15
C GLU A 526 29.08 13.01 59.10
N ARG A 527 28.29 12.23 59.89
CA ARG A 527 27.77 12.38 61.30
C ARG A 527 26.81 13.59 61.54
N ARG A 528 25.70 13.55 62.32
CA ARG A 528 24.92 12.49 63.06
C ARG A 528 23.53 13.07 63.55
N SER A 529 22.61 12.21 64.03
CA SER A 529 21.57 12.43 65.10
C SER A 529 20.29 13.26 64.79
N GLU A 530 19.11 13.10 65.44
CA GLU A 530 18.42 12.01 66.21
C GLU A 530 16.95 12.41 66.56
N HIS A 531 16.17 11.55 67.24
CA HIS A 531 14.77 11.72 67.77
C HIS A 531 13.60 11.71 66.74
N GLY A 532 12.36 11.27 67.08
CA GLY A 532 11.89 10.48 68.23
C GLY A 532 10.39 10.64 68.62
N HIS A 533 9.67 9.52 68.88
CA HIS A 533 8.32 9.42 69.51
C HIS A 533 7.08 9.94 68.72
N ARG A 534 5.81 9.54 68.99
CA ARG A 534 5.16 8.29 69.48
C ARG A 534 3.64 8.34 69.16
N ASN A 535 2.97 7.17 69.08
CA ASN A 535 1.49 7.01 69.00
C ASN A 535 0.83 7.14 70.42
N PRO A 536 -0.52 7.24 70.63
CA PRO A 536 -1.56 6.39 70.02
C PRO A 536 -2.98 7.03 69.79
N VAL A 537 -3.95 6.14 69.48
CA VAL A 537 -5.41 6.36 69.29
C VAL A 537 -6.17 6.49 70.64
N PRO A 538 -7.41 7.02 70.66
CA PRO A 538 -8.55 6.21 71.13
C PRO A 538 -9.85 6.38 70.30
N ALA A 539 -10.92 5.65 70.67
CA ALA A 539 -12.17 5.50 69.91
C ALA A 539 -13.44 5.94 70.70
N ASP A 540 -14.61 5.56 70.17
CA ASP A 540 -15.98 5.63 70.71
C ASP A 540 -16.72 6.99 70.77
N GLY A 541 -18.05 6.92 70.58
CA GLY A 541 -18.95 8.08 70.66
C GLY A 541 -20.29 7.94 69.93
N ALA A 542 -21.24 7.14 70.45
CA ALA A 542 -22.62 7.09 69.95
C ALA A 542 -23.57 7.97 70.80
N GLY A 543 -24.42 8.80 70.17
CA GLY A 543 -25.29 9.75 70.89
C GLY A 543 -26.57 10.14 70.14
N ARG A 544 -27.73 10.09 70.83
CA ARG A 544 -29.09 10.30 70.29
C ARG A 544 -29.61 11.75 70.46
N ARG A 545 -30.76 12.02 69.83
CA ARG A 545 -31.77 13.11 70.00
C ARG A 545 -31.56 14.33 69.08
N ALA A 546 -32.57 14.93 68.43
CA ALA A 546 -34.05 15.04 68.56
C ALA A 546 -34.56 16.25 69.37
N GLY A 547 -35.58 16.92 68.80
CA GLY A 547 -36.12 18.24 69.15
C GLY A 547 -36.26 19.06 67.85
N GLN A 548 -37.45 19.46 67.38
CA GLN A 548 -38.34 20.53 67.89
C GLN A 548 -37.74 21.94 67.74
N ASN A 549 -38.44 22.98 67.27
CA ASN A 549 -39.85 23.07 66.82
C ASN A 549 -40.09 24.29 65.91
N GLY A 550 -41.10 24.19 65.04
CA GLY A 550 -41.98 25.31 64.65
C GLY A 550 -41.44 26.45 63.76
N ASP A 551 -42.30 27.27 63.16
CA ASP A 551 -43.77 27.13 63.03
C ASP A 551 -44.37 28.07 61.96
N LEU A 552 -45.53 27.71 61.39
CA LEU A 552 -46.68 28.57 60.96
C LEU A 552 -46.42 29.89 60.15
N LYS A 553 -47.15 30.30 59.09
CA LYS A 553 -48.43 29.95 58.40
C LYS A 553 -48.30 30.40 56.92
N GLY A 554 -49.16 30.04 55.96
CA GLY A 554 -50.32 29.14 56.01
C GLY A 554 -51.69 29.76 55.70
N HIS A 555 -51.96 30.19 54.45
CA HIS A 555 -53.30 30.43 53.86
C HIS A 555 -53.21 30.41 52.30
N GLY A 556 -54.20 30.00 51.51
CA GLY A 556 -55.41 29.24 51.87
C GLY A 556 -56.59 29.28 50.87
N ARG A 557 -56.75 28.24 50.03
CA ARG A 557 -57.93 27.96 49.14
C ARG A 557 -58.06 28.95 47.93
N ARG A 558 -58.81 28.67 46.84
CA ARG A 558 -59.83 27.65 46.51
C ARG A 558 -59.67 27.05 45.09
N ASP A 559 -60.07 25.80 44.94
CA ASP A 559 -60.43 25.09 43.69
C ASP A 559 -61.98 25.28 43.43
N PRO A 560 -62.67 24.76 42.37
CA PRO A 560 -62.23 23.84 41.31
C PRO A 560 -62.72 24.12 39.85
N ARG A 561 -62.20 23.36 38.86
CA ARG A 561 -63.01 22.53 37.92
C ARG A 561 -62.24 21.76 36.82
N ARG A 562 -62.49 20.44 36.80
CA ARG A 562 -62.64 19.50 35.65
C ARG A 562 -61.41 18.92 34.91
N SER A 563 -61.48 17.58 34.81
CA SER A 563 -61.12 16.69 33.68
C SER A 563 -59.66 16.54 33.20
N ASP A 564 -59.00 15.52 33.74
CA ASP A 564 -58.28 14.49 32.95
C ASP A 564 -59.36 13.57 32.26
N PRO A 565 -59.11 12.74 31.21
CA PRO A 565 -57.80 12.13 30.92
C PRO A 565 -57.39 11.86 29.45
N ARG A 566 -56.16 11.33 29.34
CA ARG A 566 -55.54 10.52 28.24
C ARG A 566 -54.87 11.25 27.06
N VAL A 567 -53.58 10.86 26.90
CA VAL A 567 -52.88 10.52 25.64
C VAL A 567 -52.98 11.51 24.47
N ARG A 568 -51.85 12.18 24.19
CA ARG A 568 -51.47 12.55 22.82
C ARG A 568 -50.05 12.14 22.50
N THR A 569 -49.88 11.69 21.25
CA THR A 569 -48.63 11.31 20.61
C THR A 569 -47.70 12.50 20.41
N LEU A 570 -46.40 12.29 20.62
CA LEU A 570 -45.35 13.20 20.15
C LEU A 570 -44.79 12.67 18.83
N GLU A 571 -45.41 13.09 17.73
CA GLU A 571 -44.77 13.01 16.41
C GLU A 571 -43.73 14.13 16.24
N GLY A 572 -42.76 13.94 15.35
CA GLY A 572 -42.12 15.08 14.67
C GLY A 572 -40.76 15.56 15.20
N HIS A 573 -39.83 14.67 15.55
CA HIS A 573 -38.39 15.01 15.52
C HIS A 573 -37.67 14.18 14.46
N ARG A 574 -37.72 14.70 13.22
CA ARG A 574 -36.81 14.28 12.14
C ARG A 574 -35.44 14.91 12.39
N TYR A 575 -34.40 14.10 12.41
CA TYR A 575 -33.01 14.55 12.29
C TYR A 575 -32.50 14.27 10.87
N GLY A 576 -31.49 15.02 10.42
CA GLY A 576 -30.85 14.94 9.10
C GLY A 576 -29.66 15.89 9.01
#